data_AF-A0AAF0LFP3-F1
#
_entry.id   AF-A0AAF0LFP3-F1
#
_cell.length_a   1.000
_cell.length_b   1.000
_cell.length_c   1.000
_cell.angle_alpha   90.00
_cell.angle_beta   90.00
_cell.angle_gamma   90.00
#
_symmetry.space_group_name_H-M   'P 1'
#
loop_
_entity.id
_entity.type
_entity.pdbx_description
1 polymer ?
#
loop_
_entity_poly.entity_id
_entity_poly.type
_entity_poly.pdbx_seq_one_letter_code
_entity_poly.pdbx_strand_id
1 'polypeptide(L)'
;MLRHMRRALDRALTGREEGFTVIEVMVAMMVFAIISVGLAYGITSSLQTTQASRGRDMAVSLASQDIDTMRQTAAATTNGIFSVLSASTTKSIGGVTYTVTRTANWVQSDGAAGACGSSNGTLAYKSVAETVSWNNPHGPGKLSTTVTSAIAPSDAVTDPGDGTIIVSVRDAAGAANAGVSVSAAPVSGGTGAAITTAPTTTDAAGCWYATDVQPGTYTLTASTTGGIDSNQAATSTWTIPVIAGASAYQPISYDQAATIPVNYAQTYSATMATNMTTTLSSNSGGLDTMTPWSTSATVTSSTKVSMNVFPFSDGYQMYGGTFNSSSGASSCIDTNPTKWTTPTSAGAVGTSVPVPVVSVSPGQTVSPPQNVALGVIQVSVASGSYLRATTASRTTADDPGCSAGMTLNFPKTTSSTATLALPFGTWSISTTSGASGAVTGTVAGANIKNVTPGSVTGNTVLVDPRGQTK
;
A
#
# COMPACT_ATOMS: atom_id res chain seq x y z
N MET A 1 60.26 -4.63 88.00
CA MET A 1 59.15 -4.70 87.01
C MET A 1 59.61 -4.83 85.55
N LEU A 2 60.83 -4.48 85.16
CA LEU A 2 61.32 -4.55 83.76
C LEU A 2 61.96 -5.88 83.28
N ARG A 3 62.06 -6.91 84.13
CA ARG A 3 62.68 -8.22 83.74
C ARG A 3 61.68 -9.30 83.30
N HIS A 4 60.38 -9.11 83.53
CA HIS A 4 59.36 -10.07 83.10
C HIS A 4 58.76 -9.79 81.71
N MET A 5 58.93 -8.57 81.18
CA MET A 5 58.49 -8.23 79.81
C MET A 5 59.45 -8.68 78.71
N ARG A 6 60.75 -8.88 78.98
CA ARG A 6 61.70 -9.36 77.97
C ARG A 6 61.59 -10.85 77.64
N ARG A 7 61.07 -11.68 78.56
CA ARG A 7 60.91 -13.13 78.32
C ARG A 7 59.64 -13.51 77.53
N ALA A 8 58.67 -12.61 77.42
CA ALA A 8 57.47 -12.83 76.61
C ALA A 8 57.71 -12.51 75.12
N LEU A 9 58.66 -11.61 74.80
CA LEU A 9 59.01 -11.28 73.42
C LEU A 9 59.96 -12.31 72.77
N ASP A 10 60.89 -12.91 73.52
CA ASP A 10 61.82 -13.92 72.94
C ASP A 10 61.15 -15.28 72.62
N ARG A 11 59.98 -15.58 73.21
CA ARG A 11 59.22 -16.81 72.90
C ARG A 11 58.32 -16.71 71.68
N ALA A 12 58.06 -15.50 71.18
CA ALA A 12 57.30 -15.30 69.95
C ALA A 12 58.17 -15.39 68.69
N LEU A 13 59.50 -15.32 68.83
CA LEU A 13 60.46 -15.34 67.71
C LEU A 13 61.13 -16.71 67.48
N THR A 14 60.81 -17.72 68.29
CA THR A 14 61.34 -19.09 68.14
C THR A 14 60.21 -20.12 67.97
N GLY A 15 59.18 -19.73 67.20
CA GLY A 15 58.24 -20.68 66.62
C GLY A 15 58.86 -21.32 65.40
N ARG A 16 59.37 -22.55 65.57
CA ARG A 16 59.64 -23.59 64.56
C ARG A 16 59.48 -23.13 63.10
N GLU A 17 60.60 -23.00 62.41
CA GLU A 17 60.65 -23.20 60.96
C GLU A 17 60.43 -24.69 60.68
N GLU A 18 59.19 -25.15 60.76
CA GLU A 18 58.80 -26.41 60.11
C GLU A 18 58.70 -26.13 58.61
N GLY A 19 59.59 -26.76 57.84
CA GLY A 19 59.59 -26.64 56.39
C GLY A 19 58.21 -27.03 55.83
N PHE A 20 57.57 -26.09 55.14
CA PHE A 20 56.33 -26.34 54.40
C PHE A 20 56.53 -27.55 53.47
N THR A 21 55.65 -28.54 53.58
CA THR A 21 55.65 -29.66 52.64
C THR A 21 55.24 -29.15 51.26
N VAL A 22 55.87 -29.64 50.19
CA VAL A 22 55.53 -29.24 48.80
C VAL A 22 54.03 -29.43 48.50
N ILE A 23 53.40 -30.44 49.11
CA ILE A 23 51.98 -30.74 48.98
C ILE A 23 51.09 -29.64 49.57
N GLU A 24 51.50 -29.02 50.68
CA GLU A 24 50.73 -27.96 51.35
C GLU A 24 50.73 -26.68 50.53
N VAL A 25 51.85 -26.35 49.89
CA VAL A 25 51.94 -25.23 48.94
C VAL A 25 51.07 -25.48 47.71
N MET A 26 51.02 -26.71 47.19
CA MET A 26 50.17 -27.06 46.04
C MET A 26 48.68 -26.95 46.38
N VAL A 27 48.25 -27.46 47.55
CA VAL A 27 46.85 -27.37 48.00
C VAL A 27 46.47 -25.91 48.28
N ALA A 28 47.35 -25.14 48.94
CA ALA A 28 47.12 -23.73 49.20
C ALA A 28 46.97 -22.91 47.90
N MET A 29 47.80 -23.17 46.89
CA MET A 29 47.69 -22.54 45.57
C MET A 29 46.41 -22.94 44.84
N MET A 30 45.96 -24.20 44.95
CA MET A 30 44.71 -24.66 44.34
C MET A 30 43.49 -23.99 44.97
N VAL A 31 43.41 -23.95 46.31
CA VAL A 31 42.32 -23.29 47.03
C VAL A 31 42.32 -21.79 46.73
N PHE A 32 43.50 -21.15 46.75
CA PHE A 32 43.64 -19.75 46.38
C PHE A 32 43.18 -19.47 44.95
N ALA A 33 43.52 -20.33 43.99
CA ALA A 33 43.09 -20.19 42.60
C ALA A 33 41.57 -20.26 42.45
N ILE A 34 40.91 -21.23 43.11
CA ILE A 34 39.45 -21.37 43.08
C ILE A 34 38.75 -20.14 43.67
N ILE A 35 39.23 -19.66 44.82
CA ILE A 35 38.68 -18.46 45.47
C ILE A 35 38.91 -17.22 44.60
N SER A 36 40.10 -17.08 44.01
CA SER A 36 40.45 -15.93 43.15
C SER A 36 39.57 -15.86 41.90
N VAL A 37 39.30 -16.99 41.26
CA VAL A 37 38.39 -17.04 40.10
C VAL A 37 36.96 -16.68 40.51
N GLY A 38 36.50 -17.17 41.66
CA GLY A 38 35.17 -16.81 42.20
C GLY A 38 35.04 -15.31 42.50
N LEU A 39 36.06 -14.70 43.11
CA LEU A 39 36.09 -13.26 43.38
C LEU A 39 36.16 -12.43 42.09
N ALA A 40 37.01 -12.83 41.14
CA ALA A 40 37.12 -12.18 39.84
C ALA A 40 35.78 -12.19 39.10
N TYR A 41 35.11 -13.35 39.04
CA TYR A 41 33.78 -13.47 38.44
C TYR A 41 32.75 -12.60 39.17
N GLY A 42 32.76 -12.58 40.50
CA GLY A 42 31.88 -11.74 41.31
C GLY A 42 32.05 -10.24 41.00
N ILE A 43 33.30 -9.77 40.90
CA ILE A 43 33.61 -8.38 40.55
C ILE A 43 33.16 -8.06 39.12
N THR A 44 33.46 -8.93 38.16
CA THR A 44 33.03 -8.74 36.76
C THR A 44 31.52 -8.69 36.64
N SER A 45 30.79 -9.60 37.29
CA SER A 45 29.32 -9.63 37.31
C SER A 45 28.73 -8.37 37.95
N SER A 46 29.34 -7.88 39.04
CA SER A 46 28.92 -6.63 39.69
C SER A 46 29.15 -5.39 38.81
N LEU A 47 30.31 -5.32 38.15
CA LEU A 47 30.64 -4.24 37.22
C LEU A 47 29.71 -4.25 36.01
N GLN A 48 29.43 -5.43 35.46
CA GLN A 48 28.48 -5.63 34.37
C GLN A 48 27.08 -5.16 34.76
N THR A 49 26.58 -5.58 35.93
CA THR A 49 25.27 -5.14 36.44
C THR A 49 25.22 -3.63 36.61
N THR A 50 26.30 -3.02 37.09
CA THR A 50 26.41 -1.57 37.26
C THR A 50 26.39 -0.85 35.90
N GLN A 51 27.08 -1.37 34.88
CA GLN A 51 27.02 -0.81 33.53
C GLN A 51 25.62 -0.91 32.93
N ALA A 52 24.93 -2.04 33.12
CA ALA A 52 23.55 -2.21 32.67
C ALA A 52 22.58 -1.24 33.38
N SER A 53 22.76 -1.03 34.69
CA SER A 53 21.97 -0.05 35.44
C SER A 53 22.25 1.39 35.02
N ARG A 54 23.53 1.77 34.80
CA ARG A 54 23.87 3.08 34.22
C ARG A 54 23.24 3.28 32.84
N GLY A 55 23.21 2.23 32.01
CA GLY A 55 22.53 2.26 30.73
C GLY A 55 21.03 2.55 30.86
N ARG A 56 20.36 1.92 31.84
CA ARG A 56 18.95 2.18 32.17
C ARG A 56 18.72 3.61 32.67
N ASP A 57 19.56 4.10 33.58
CA ASP A 57 19.43 5.46 34.12
C ASP A 57 19.57 6.51 33.02
N MET A 58 20.55 6.34 32.13
CA MET A 58 20.73 7.20 30.96
C MET A 58 19.56 7.08 29.98
N ALA A 59 19.05 5.88 29.73
CA ALA A 59 17.91 5.65 28.87
C ALA A 59 16.64 6.35 29.39
N VAL A 60 16.35 6.26 30.69
CA VAL A 60 15.22 6.96 31.33
C VAL A 60 15.39 8.47 31.26
N SER A 61 16.61 8.98 31.49
CA SER A 61 16.91 10.41 31.37
C SER A 61 16.69 10.93 29.94
N LEU A 62 17.16 10.17 28.93
CA LEU A 62 16.95 10.51 27.52
C LEU A 62 15.47 10.49 27.12
N ALA A 63 14.72 9.47 27.55
CA ALA A 63 13.28 9.39 27.32
C ALA A 63 12.54 10.57 27.96
N SER A 64 12.89 10.91 29.21
CA SER A 64 12.26 12.01 29.95
C SER A 64 12.56 13.37 29.28
N GLN A 65 13.80 13.58 28.82
CA GLN A 65 14.17 14.77 28.07
C GLN A 65 13.38 14.90 26.76
N ASP A 66 13.16 13.81 26.03
CA ASP A 66 12.34 13.85 24.79
C ASP A 66 10.88 14.18 25.12
N ILE A 67 10.32 13.58 26.17
CA ILE A 67 8.97 13.89 26.65
C ILE A 67 8.82 15.36 27.03
N ASP A 68 9.77 15.94 27.76
CA ASP A 68 9.71 17.35 28.12
C ASP A 68 9.84 18.26 26.89
N THR A 69 10.64 17.85 25.90
CA THR A 69 10.73 18.55 24.61
C THR A 69 9.38 18.52 23.87
N MET A 70 8.68 17.38 23.89
CA MET A 70 7.35 17.27 23.31
C MET A 70 6.31 18.13 24.06
N ARG A 71 6.36 18.17 25.39
CA ARG A 71 5.49 19.06 26.19
C ARG A 71 5.71 20.53 25.84
N GLN A 72 6.98 20.95 25.69
CA GLN A 72 7.31 22.29 25.23
C GLN A 72 6.83 22.56 23.81
N THR A 73 6.97 21.59 22.92
CA THR A 73 6.49 21.68 21.52
C THR A 73 4.97 21.85 21.50
N ALA A 74 4.24 21.05 22.30
CA ALA A 74 2.79 21.14 22.41
C ALA A 74 2.32 22.49 22.97
N ALA A 75 3.04 23.04 23.95
CA ALA A 75 2.70 24.29 24.61
C ALA A 75 3.14 25.55 23.85
N ALA A 76 4.00 25.43 22.82
CA ALA A 76 4.58 26.57 22.12
C ALA A 76 3.53 27.43 21.40
N THR A 77 2.47 26.80 20.86
CA THR A 77 1.32 27.46 20.22
C THR A 77 0.06 26.63 20.46
N THR A 78 -1.13 27.18 20.22
CA THR A 78 -2.40 26.43 20.27
C THR A 78 -2.37 25.19 19.36
N ASN A 79 -1.68 25.29 18.21
CA ASN A 79 -1.51 24.19 17.25
C ASN A 79 -0.23 23.37 17.47
N GLY A 80 0.54 23.65 18.53
CA GLY A 80 1.84 23.02 18.80
C GLY A 80 1.72 21.51 18.98
N ILE A 81 0.59 21.04 19.49
CA ILE A 81 0.30 19.61 19.71
C ILE A 81 0.35 18.78 18.41
N PHE A 82 0.03 19.39 17.26
CA PHE A 82 0.10 18.71 15.96
C PHE A 82 1.54 18.41 15.54
N SER A 83 2.51 19.18 16.04
CA SER A 83 3.94 18.95 15.80
C SER A 83 4.54 17.82 16.66
N VAL A 84 3.78 17.26 17.61
CA VAL A 84 4.20 16.09 18.39
C VAL A 84 3.97 14.83 17.55
N LEU A 85 4.97 14.43 16.78
CA LEU A 85 4.90 13.31 15.82
C LEU A 85 5.82 12.15 16.23
N SER A 86 5.47 10.92 15.86
CA SER A 86 6.38 9.76 16.00
C SER A 86 7.72 10.04 15.30
N ALA A 87 8.83 9.64 15.92
CA ALA A 87 10.18 9.90 15.41
C ALA A 87 11.18 8.86 15.94
N SER A 88 12.34 8.74 15.30
CA SER A 88 13.44 7.93 15.81
C SER A 88 14.77 8.67 15.66
N THR A 89 15.53 8.78 16.74
CA THR A 89 16.83 9.47 16.76
C THR A 89 17.88 8.62 17.47
N THR A 90 19.16 8.93 17.24
CA THR A 90 20.27 8.26 17.94
C THR A 90 21.11 9.29 18.69
N LYS A 91 21.59 8.92 19.87
CA LYS A 91 22.48 9.72 20.72
C LYS A 91 23.61 8.84 21.24
N SER A 92 24.86 9.31 21.12
CA SER A 92 26.03 8.62 21.67
C SER A 92 26.48 9.33 22.94
N ILE A 93 26.51 8.61 24.07
CA ILE A 93 26.91 9.15 25.37
C ILE A 93 27.87 8.17 26.02
N GLY A 94 29.09 8.64 26.34
CA GLY A 94 30.10 7.81 26.99
C GLY A 94 30.50 6.57 26.18
N GLY A 95 30.46 6.65 24.85
CA GLY A 95 30.78 5.52 23.95
C GLY A 95 29.65 4.51 23.76
N VAL A 96 28.49 4.69 24.42
CA VAL A 96 27.29 3.88 24.21
C VAL A 96 26.32 4.62 23.29
N THR A 97 25.87 3.94 22.23
CA THR A 97 24.84 4.48 21.34
C THR A 97 23.46 4.07 21.82
N TYR A 98 22.60 5.06 22.06
CA TYR A 98 21.20 4.92 22.39
C TYR A 98 20.35 5.29 21.17
N THR A 99 19.37 4.46 20.85
CA THR A 99 18.32 4.76 19.87
C THR A 99 17.05 5.10 20.63
N VAL A 100 16.59 6.34 20.50
CA VAL A 100 15.34 6.84 21.08
C VAL A 100 14.26 6.73 20.00
N THR A 101 13.26 5.90 20.22
CA THR A 101 12.13 5.70 19.32
C THR A 101 10.85 6.15 20.00
N ARG A 102 10.26 7.20 19.44
CA ARG A 102 9.02 7.82 19.86
C ARG A 102 7.85 7.32 19.03
N THR A 103 6.79 6.92 19.71
CA THR A 103 5.46 6.75 19.11
C THR A 103 4.49 7.74 19.72
N ALA A 104 3.76 8.48 18.89
CA ALA A 104 2.76 9.45 19.30
C ALA A 104 1.43 9.16 18.60
N ASN A 105 0.39 8.88 19.40
CA ASN A 105 -0.96 8.64 18.90
C ASN A 105 -1.92 9.65 19.53
N TRP A 106 -2.86 10.14 18.75
CA TRP A 106 -4.02 10.82 19.29
C TRP A 106 -4.85 9.86 20.11
N VAL A 107 -5.38 10.35 21.22
CA VAL A 107 -6.47 9.75 21.98
C VAL A 107 -7.65 10.71 21.89
N GLN A 108 -8.80 10.18 21.47
CA GLN A 108 -10.04 10.92 21.32
C GLN A 108 -10.90 10.81 22.58
N SER A 109 -11.89 11.69 22.73
CA SER A 109 -12.77 11.75 23.93
C SER A 109 -13.62 10.50 24.16
N ASP A 110 -13.78 9.66 23.14
CA ASP A 110 -14.42 8.33 23.21
C ASP A 110 -13.44 7.19 23.54
N GLY A 111 -12.16 7.52 23.77
CA GLY A 111 -11.09 6.57 24.06
C GLY A 111 -10.46 5.92 22.83
N ALA A 112 -10.93 6.24 21.61
CA ALA A 112 -10.30 5.77 20.38
C ALA A 112 -8.87 6.34 20.26
N ALA A 113 -7.95 5.53 19.75
CA ALA A 113 -6.57 5.94 19.58
C ALA A 113 -6.05 5.61 18.18
N GLY A 114 -5.20 6.49 17.65
CA GLY A 114 -4.57 6.30 16.33
C GLY A 114 -3.61 7.43 16.00
N ALA A 115 -2.71 7.20 15.04
CA ALA A 115 -1.71 8.19 14.65
C ALA A 115 -2.34 9.54 14.22
N CYS A 116 -3.47 9.49 13.51
CA CYS A 116 -4.24 10.67 13.10
C CYS A 116 -5.49 10.94 13.95
N GLY A 117 -5.84 10.03 14.87
CA GLY A 117 -7.24 9.78 15.25
C GLY A 117 -7.85 8.66 14.41
N SER A 118 -8.95 8.08 14.88
CA SER A 118 -9.60 6.90 14.28
C SER A 118 -11.12 6.86 14.47
N SER A 119 -11.72 7.86 15.12
CA SER A 119 -13.15 7.95 15.39
C SER A 119 -13.69 9.36 15.20
N ASN A 120 -14.94 9.57 15.59
CA ASN A 120 -15.61 10.87 15.58
C ASN A 120 -15.48 11.63 16.92
N GLY A 121 -14.81 11.06 17.92
CA GLY A 121 -14.54 11.75 19.18
C GLY A 121 -13.60 12.94 18.98
N THR A 122 -13.72 13.97 19.80
CA THR A 122 -12.80 15.12 19.74
C THR A 122 -11.37 14.73 20.10
N LEU A 123 -10.38 15.34 19.46
CA LEU A 123 -8.97 15.16 19.77
C LEU A 123 -8.66 15.68 21.19
N ALA A 124 -8.36 14.78 22.13
CA ALA A 124 -8.19 15.13 23.55
C ALA A 124 -6.73 15.39 23.93
N TYR A 125 -5.85 14.42 23.64
CA TYR A 125 -4.42 14.51 23.94
C TYR A 125 -3.62 13.53 23.07
N LYS A 126 -2.29 13.64 23.06
CA LYS A 126 -1.42 12.60 22.49
C LYS A 126 -0.88 11.68 23.57
N SER A 127 -1.13 10.37 23.43
CA SER A 127 -0.39 9.36 24.18
C SER A 127 0.96 9.14 23.50
N VAL A 128 2.04 9.26 24.26
CA VAL A 128 3.40 9.08 23.77
C VAL A 128 4.06 7.92 24.50
N ALA A 129 4.78 7.08 23.75
CA ALA A 129 5.65 6.05 24.29
C ALA A 129 7.05 6.21 23.72
N GLU A 130 8.01 6.51 24.59
CA GLU A 130 9.44 6.61 24.31
C GLU A 130 10.11 5.29 24.64
N THR A 131 10.63 4.61 23.63
CA THR A 131 11.46 3.41 23.83
C THR A 131 12.90 3.75 23.51
N VAL A 132 13.76 3.66 24.52
CA VAL A 132 15.20 3.88 24.36
C VAL A 132 15.89 2.53 24.39
N SER A 133 16.63 2.20 23.34
CA SER A 133 17.37 0.94 23.21
C SER A 133 18.87 1.17 23.05
N TRP A 134 19.68 0.27 23.58
CA TRP A 134 21.15 0.31 23.49
C TRP A 134 21.71 -1.11 23.46
N ASN A 135 22.97 -1.25 23.05
CA ASN A 135 23.61 -2.57 22.97
C ASN A 135 23.76 -3.21 24.35
N ASN A 136 23.50 -4.51 24.43
CA ASN A 136 23.70 -5.26 25.66
C ASN A 136 25.21 -5.41 25.95
N PRO A 137 25.71 -4.93 27.10
CA PRO A 137 27.12 -5.10 27.46
C PRO A 137 27.49 -6.57 27.78
N HIS A 138 26.54 -7.51 27.78
CA HIS A 138 26.73 -8.90 28.22
C HIS A 138 26.65 -9.92 27.07
N GLY A 139 26.45 -9.49 25.83
CA GLY A 139 26.33 -10.40 24.70
C GLY A 139 25.62 -9.79 23.49
N PRO A 140 25.29 -10.59 22.48
CA PRO A 140 24.54 -10.12 21.34
C PRO A 140 23.14 -9.64 21.76
N GLY A 141 22.65 -8.58 21.12
CA GLY A 141 21.31 -8.04 21.35
C GLY A 141 21.31 -6.63 21.94
N LYS A 142 20.09 -6.14 22.21
CA LYS A 142 19.83 -4.81 22.76
C LYS A 142 19.05 -4.91 24.06
N LEU A 143 19.35 -4.00 24.98
CA LEU A 143 18.50 -3.69 26.12
C LEU A 143 17.60 -2.50 25.75
N SER A 144 16.43 -2.41 26.38
CA SER A 144 15.53 -1.27 26.20
C SER A 144 14.75 -0.93 27.46
N THR A 145 14.29 0.32 27.53
CA THR A 145 13.34 0.82 28.51
C THR A 145 12.30 1.65 27.78
N THR A 146 11.03 1.55 28.22
CA THR A 146 9.94 2.35 27.70
C THR A 146 9.35 3.25 28.78
N VAL A 147 9.17 4.53 28.46
CA VAL A 147 8.48 5.52 29.30
C VAL A 147 7.28 6.03 28.53
N THR A 148 6.12 6.13 29.19
CA THR A 148 4.90 6.62 28.57
C THR A 148 4.44 7.92 29.24
N SER A 149 3.78 8.79 28.47
CA SER A 149 3.16 10.01 28.99
C SER A 149 1.91 10.34 28.17
N ALA A 150 0.99 11.10 28.76
CA ALA A 150 0.01 11.87 28.02
C ALA A 150 0.56 13.29 27.83
N ILE A 151 0.37 13.86 26.64
CA ILE A 151 0.70 15.24 26.33
C ILE A 151 -0.58 15.92 25.89
N ALA A 152 -1.09 16.79 26.75
CA ALA A 152 -2.26 17.60 26.46
C ALA A 152 -1.89 18.81 25.60
N PRO A 153 -2.81 19.28 24.73
CA PRO A 153 -2.68 20.59 24.12
C PRO A 153 -2.76 21.70 25.18
N SER A 154 -2.32 22.91 24.84
CA SER A 154 -2.39 24.09 25.71
C SER A 154 -3.81 24.64 25.89
N ASP A 155 -4.69 24.35 24.94
CA ASP A 155 -6.12 24.67 24.94
C ASP A 155 -6.90 23.57 24.20
N ALA A 156 -8.23 23.67 24.14
CA ALA A 156 -9.04 22.83 23.28
C ALA A 156 -8.54 22.89 21.83
N VAL A 157 -8.43 21.72 21.18
CA VAL A 157 -7.98 21.62 19.77
C VAL A 157 -8.97 22.27 18.80
N THR A 158 -10.24 22.35 19.19
CA THR A 158 -11.30 22.95 18.40
C THR A 158 -12.34 23.56 19.33
N ASP A 159 -12.87 24.72 18.94
CA ASP A 159 -13.94 25.39 19.66
C ASP A 159 -15.20 24.49 19.75
N PRO A 160 -15.92 24.44 20.89
CA PRO A 160 -17.07 23.54 21.05
C PRO A 160 -18.22 23.77 20.06
N GLY A 161 -18.29 24.95 19.44
CA GLY A 161 -19.28 25.27 18.40
C GLY A 161 -18.91 24.75 17.01
N ASP A 162 -17.67 24.32 16.82
CA ASP A 162 -17.10 23.88 15.55
C ASP A 162 -16.67 22.41 15.63
N GLY A 163 -16.29 21.84 14.48
CA GLY A 163 -15.78 20.47 14.37
C GLY A 163 -14.37 20.41 13.83
N THR A 164 -13.78 19.21 13.85
CA THR A 164 -12.46 18.94 13.26
C THR A 164 -12.61 18.01 12.08
N ILE A 165 -12.06 18.32 10.90
CA ILE A 165 -11.88 17.34 9.83
C ILE A 165 -10.52 16.68 10.01
N ILE A 166 -10.50 15.35 10.01
CA ILE A 166 -9.30 14.53 10.09
C ILE A 166 -9.23 13.68 8.84
N VAL A 167 -8.17 13.84 8.07
CA VAL A 167 -7.88 12.99 6.92
C VAL A 167 -6.62 12.18 7.22
N SER A 168 -6.71 10.85 7.13
CA SER A 168 -5.54 9.97 7.22
C SER A 168 -5.28 9.30 5.89
N VAL A 169 -4.13 9.60 5.29
CA VAL A 169 -3.69 9.03 4.03
C VAL A 169 -2.68 7.92 4.29
N ARG A 170 -2.93 6.77 3.68
CA ARG A 170 -2.06 5.60 3.70
C ARG A 170 -1.69 5.19 2.28
N ASP A 171 -0.44 4.81 2.10
CA ASP A 171 0.06 4.26 0.85
C ASP A 171 -0.44 2.83 0.62
N ALA A 172 -0.06 2.20 -0.50
CA ALA A 172 -0.50 0.84 -0.82
C ALA A 172 0.09 -0.23 0.12
N ALA A 173 1.16 0.08 0.84
CA ALA A 173 1.72 -0.78 1.89
C ALA A 173 1.04 -0.57 3.25
N GLY A 174 0.10 0.38 3.36
CA GLY A 174 -0.55 0.74 4.61
C GLY A 174 0.29 1.66 5.51
N ALA A 175 1.42 2.18 5.02
CA ALA A 175 2.24 3.14 5.73
C ALA A 175 1.71 4.57 5.56
N ALA A 176 2.18 5.48 6.41
CA ALA A 176 1.80 6.88 6.35
C ALA A 176 2.28 7.55 5.05
N ASN A 177 1.36 8.19 4.31
CA ASN A 177 1.73 8.92 3.09
C ASN A 177 1.78 10.44 3.35
N ALA A 178 3.00 10.95 3.48
CA ALA A 178 3.29 12.36 3.74
C ALA A 178 3.34 13.20 2.46
N GLY A 179 3.01 14.48 2.55
CA GLY A 179 3.11 15.41 1.41
C GLY A 179 1.97 15.29 0.39
N VAL A 180 0.90 14.56 0.69
CA VAL A 180 -0.30 14.51 -0.17
C VAL A 180 -1.08 15.79 -0.03
N SER A 181 -1.36 16.50 -1.13
CA SER A 181 -2.16 17.73 -1.05
C SER A 181 -3.60 17.38 -0.73
N VAL A 182 -4.15 17.96 0.33
CA VAL A 182 -5.53 17.76 0.76
C VAL A 182 -6.20 19.13 0.86
N SER A 183 -7.42 19.21 0.33
CA SER A 183 -8.26 20.40 0.44
C SER A 183 -9.67 20.02 0.84
N ALA A 184 -10.34 20.93 1.53
CA ALA A 184 -11.72 20.79 1.96
C ALA A 184 -12.47 22.06 1.60
N ALA A 185 -13.59 21.93 0.87
CA ALA A 185 -14.44 23.04 0.50
C ALA A 185 -15.89 22.74 0.91
N PRO A 186 -16.66 23.71 1.43
CA PRO A 186 -18.07 23.49 1.73
C PRO A 186 -18.82 23.15 0.44
N VAL A 187 -19.76 22.21 0.52
CA VAL A 187 -20.64 21.86 -0.60
C VAL A 187 -21.48 23.09 -0.97
N SER A 188 -21.60 23.37 -2.26
CA SER A 188 -22.39 24.50 -2.77
C SER A 188 -23.85 24.43 -2.28
N GLY A 189 -24.37 25.53 -1.72
CA GLY A 189 -25.71 25.59 -1.14
C GLY A 189 -25.85 24.93 0.24
N GLY A 190 -24.77 24.44 0.84
CA GLY A 190 -24.73 23.90 2.21
C GLY A 190 -24.58 24.98 3.29
N THR A 191 -24.59 24.54 4.56
CA THR A 191 -24.46 25.42 5.73
C THR A 191 -23.01 25.66 6.18
N GLY A 192 -22.04 24.98 5.57
CA GLY A 192 -20.63 25.09 5.92
C GLY A 192 -20.00 26.39 5.40
N ALA A 193 -18.94 26.83 6.07
CA ALA A 193 -18.12 27.98 5.66
C ALA A 193 -16.78 27.55 5.06
N ALA A 194 -16.13 28.47 4.34
CA ALA A 194 -14.80 28.23 3.78
C ALA A 194 -13.75 28.02 4.90
N ILE A 195 -12.88 27.03 4.72
CA ILE A 195 -11.80 26.71 5.67
C ILE A 195 -10.55 27.50 5.28
N THR A 196 -9.98 28.25 6.22
CA THR A 196 -8.83 29.15 5.95
C THR A 196 -7.55 28.78 6.71
N THR A 197 -7.63 27.87 7.68
CA THR A 197 -6.56 27.59 8.66
C THR A 197 -5.96 26.18 8.56
N ALA A 198 -6.28 25.42 7.52
CA ALA A 198 -5.77 24.07 7.34
C ALA A 198 -4.40 24.02 6.64
N PRO A 199 -3.56 23.00 6.89
CA PRO A 199 -2.32 22.80 6.15
C PRO A 199 -2.61 22.46 4.68
N THR A 200 -1.60 22.58 3.81
CA THR A 200 -1.77 22.27 2.39
C THR A 200 -1.55 20.79 2.06
N THR A 201 -0.76 20.08 2.87
CA THR A 201 -0.41 18.67 2.67
C THR A 201 -0.45 17.87 3.95
N THR A 202 -0.51 16.53 3.82
CA THR A 202 -0.35 15.61 4.96
C THR A 202 1.04 15.71 5.61
N ASP A 203 1.09 15.48 6.93
CA ASP A 203 2.32 15.43 7.72
C ASP A 203 3.08 14.08 7.57
N ALA A 204 4.17 13.91 8.31
CA ALA A 204 4.97 12.68 8.31
C ALA A 204 4.22 11.42 8.79
N ALA A 205 3.12 11.59 9.53
CA ALA A 205 2.23 10.50 9.95
C ALA A 205 1.08 10.28 8.95
N GLY A 206 1.10 10.97 7.80
CA GLY A 206 0.07 10.89 6.76
C GLY A 206 -1.24 11.55 7.18
N CYS A 207 -1.19 12.47 8.13
CA CYS A 207 -2.37 13.11 8.69
C CYS A 207 -2.54 14.52 8.16
N TRP A 208 -3.79 14.93 7.95
CA TRP A 208 -4.17 16.30 7.64
C TRP A 208 -5.36 16.69 8.52
N TYR A 209 -5.31 17.90 9.08
CA TYR A 209 -6.30 18.37 10.05
C TYR A 209 -6.80 19.76 9.66
N ALA A 210 -8.12 19.93 9.62
CA ALA A 210 -8.73 21.24 9.70
C ALA A 210 -9.47 21.34 11.03
N THR A 211 -9.04 22.26 11.89
CA THR A 211 -9.71 22.58 13.16
C THR A 211 -10.66 23.75 12.96
N ASP A 212 -11.55 23.97 13.93
CA ASP A 212 -12.48 25.11 13.96
C ASP A 212 -13.32 25.21 12.68
N VAL A 213 -13.76 24.05 12.20
CA VAL A 213 -14.57 23.92 10.98
C VAL A 213 -16.04 24.07 11.34
N GLN A 214 -16.67 25.11 10.80
CA GLN A 214 -18.10 25.34 11.00
C GLN A 214 -18.94 24.11 10.58
N PRO A 215 -19.99 23.74 11.35
CA PRO A 215 -20.86 22.62 11.00
C PRO A 215 -21.48 22.75 9.59
N GLY A 216 -21.39 21.67 8.81
CA GLY A 216 -21.81 21.64 7.41
C GLY A 216 -21.31 20.39 6.68
N THR A 217 -21.58 20.29 5.38
CA THR A 217 -21.02 19.22 4.53
C THR A 217 -19.89 19.76 3.68
N TYR A 218 -18.79 19.02 3.63
CA TYR A 218 -17.57 19.41 2.94
C TYR A 218 -17.18 18.38 1.89
N THR A 219 -16.72 18.84 0.74
CA THR A 219 -16.04 18.04 -0.27
C THR A 219 -14.55 18.04 0.03
N LEU A 220 -14.02 16.85 0.31
CA LEU A 220 -12.58 16.61 0.48
C LEU A 220 -12.00 16.21 -0.87
N THR A 221 -10.83 16.77 -1.20
CA THR A 221 -10.07 16.38 -2.38
C THR A 221 -8.62 16.09 -1.99
N ALA A 222 -8.13 14.91 -2.35
CA ALA A 222 -6.73 14.52 -2.20
C ALA A 222 -6.08 14.36 -3.59
N SER A 223 -4.92 14.99 -3.77
CA SER A 223 -4.19 14.92 -5.04
C SER A 223 -2.70 15.18 -4.87
N THR A 224 -1.88 14.40 -5.57
CA THR A 224 -0.46 14.66 -5.78
C THR A 224 -0.11 14.37 -7.24
N THR A 225 0.90 15.04 -7.80
CA THR A 225 1.40 14.71 -9.13
C THR A 225 1.78 13.23 -9.21
N GLY A 226 1.20 12.51 -10.16
CA GLY A 226 1.41 11.07 -10.32
C GLY A 226 0.77 10.22 -9.23
N GLY A 227 -0.08 10.79 -8.38
CA GLY A 227 -0.83 10.05 -7.36
C GLY A 227 -2.08 9.36 -7.93
N ILE A 228 -2.55 8.34 -7.22
CA ILE A 228 -3.75 7.57 -7.55
C ILE A 228 -4.33 6.97 -6.26
N ASP A 229 -5.66 6.88 -6.19
CA ASP A 229 -6.36 6.18 -5.11
C ASP A 229 -6.62 4.70 -5.43
N SER A 230 -7.11 3.95 -4.45
CA SER A 230 -7.47 2.54 -4.61
C SER A 230 -8.63 2.27 -5.57
N ASN A 231 -9.37 3.29 -6.00
CA ASN A 231 -10.42 3.23 -7.03
C ASN A 231 -9.90 3.68 -8.40
N GLN A 232 -8.58 3.74 -8.55
CA GLN A 232 -7.88 4.14 -9.78
C GLN A 232 -8.13 5.59 -10.21
N ALA A 233 -8.54 6.46 -9.28
CA ALA A 233 -8.75 7.88 -9.53
C ALA A 233 -7.48 8.67 -9.21
N ALA A 234 -6.97 9.41 -10.20
CA ALA A 234 -5.78 10.26 -10.02
C ALA A 234 -6.03 11.40 -9.00
N THR A 235 -7.26 11.89 -8.93
CA THR A 235 -7.72 12.82 -7.90
C THR A 235 -8.86 12.15 -7.17
N SER A 236 -8.75 12.10 -5.85
CA SER A 236 -9.73 11.40 -5.04
C SER A 236 -10.61 12.38 -4.29
N THR A 237 -11.92 12.12 -4.29
CA THR A 237 -12.93 13.07 -3.85
C THR A 237 -14.00 12.38 -3.01
N TRP A 238 -14.32 12.98 -1.87
CA TRP A 238 -15.34 12.49 -0.94
C TRP A 238 -16.14 13.64 -0.37
N THR A 239 -17.30 13.32 0.20
CA THR A 239 -18.12 14.26 0.94
C THR A 239 -18.26 13.78 2.38
N ILE A 240 -18.06 14.67 3.35
CA ILE A 240 -18.12 14.35 4.77
C ILE A 240 -18.94 15.41 5.53
N PRO A 241 -19.83 15.00 6.46
CA PRO A 241 -20.50 15.94 7.36
C PRO A 241 -19.60 16.29 8.54
N VAL A 242 -19.61 17.57 8.91
CA VAL A 242 -18.98 18.12 10.12
C VAL A 242 -20.09 18.60 11.05
N ILE A 243 -19.99 18.22 12.32
CA ILE A 243 -20.92 18.62 13.38
C ILE A 243 -20.12 19.30 14.51
N ALA A 244 -20.79 20.18 15.26
CA ALA A 244 -20.18 20.89 16.38
C ALA A 244 -19.73 19.92 17.48
N GLY A 245 -18.55 20.16 18.04
CA GLY A 245 -18.00 19.39 19.14
C GLY A 245 -17.63 17.94 18.79
N ALA A 246 -17.38 17.63 17.52
CA ALA A 246 -16.97 16.30 17.08
C ALA A 246 -15.91 16.36 15.97
N SER A 247 -15.27 15.21 15.74
CA SER A 247 -14.38 15.02 14.59
C SER A 247 -15.10 14.30 13.44
N ALA A 248 -14.75 14.68 12.22
CA ALA A 248 -15.15 14.06 10.98
C ALA A 248 -13.92 13.35 10.39
N TYR A 249 -13.87 12.03 10.52
CA TYR A 249 -12.72 11.22 10.14
C TYR A 249 -12.89 10.57 8.76
N GLN A 250 -11.90 10.76 7.88
CA GLN A 250 -11.83 10.16 6.54
C GLN A 250 -10.50 9.41 6.34
N PRO A 251 -10.50 8.07 6.36
CA PRO A 251 -9.36 7.28 5.90
C PRO A 251 -9.31 7.24 4.37
N ILE A 252 -8.09 7.29 3.82
CA ILE A 252 -7.84 7.29 2.37
C ILE A 252 -6.65 6.37 2.06
N SER A 253 -6.82 5.52 1.06
CA SER A 253 -5.72 4.80 0.41
C SER A 253 -5.32 5.56 -0.86
N TYR A 254 -4.14 6.17 -0.84
CA TYR A 254 -3.61 7.00 -1.94
C TYR A 254 -2.10 6.87 -2.00
N ASP A 255 -1.55 6.64 -3.18
CA ASP A 255 -0.12 6.37 -3.39
C ASP A 255 0.35 6.88 -4.77
N GLN A 256 1.65 6.81 -5.04
CA GLN A 256 2.17 7.03 -6.38
C GLN A 256 1.72 5.91 -7.33
N ALA A 257 1.15 6.31 -8.46
CA ALA A 257 0.71 5.36 -9.48
C ALA A 257 1.90 4.56 -10.01
N ALA A 258 1.69 3.25 -10.14
CA ALA A 258 2.53 2.41 -10.98
C ALA A 258 2.04 2.51 -12.43
N THR A 259 2.96 2.40 -13.38
CA THR A 259 2.64 2.45 -14.81
C THR A 259 2.77 1.07 -15.41
N ILE A 260 1.70 0.54 -15.99
CA ILE A 260 1.70 -0.72 -16.75
C ILE A 260 1.65 -0.40 -18.24
N PRO A 261 2.77 -0.49 -18.99
CA PRO A 261 2.73 -0.45 -20.43
C PRO A 261 2.08 -1.74 -20.95
N VAL A 262 1.08 -1.60 -21.81
CA VAL A 262 0.29 -2.72 -22.34
C VAL A 262 0.37 -2.80 -23.86
N ASN A 263 0.41 -4.02 -24.39
CA ASN A 263 0.22 -4.30 -25.82
C ASN A 263 -1.06 -5.10 -26.01
N TYR A 264 -1.75 -4.84 -27.13
CA TYR A 264 -2.98 -5.52 -27.50
C TYR A 264 -2.79 -6.22 -28.85
N ALA A 265 -3.25 -7.47 -28.96
CA ALA A 265 -3.18 -8.29 -30.17
C ALA A 265 -1.84 -8.14 -30.93
N GLN A 266 -0.72 -8.27 -30.21
CA GLN A 266 0.62 -8.09 -30.75
C GLN A 266 0.82 -9.01 -31.98
N THR A 267 1.56 -8.56 -32.99
CA THR A 267 1.87 -9.26 -34.26
C THR A 267 0.79 -9.30 -35.35
N TYR A 268 -0.45 -8.94 -35.04
CA TYR A 268 -1.56 -9.07 -36.01
C TYR A 268 -1.90 -7.80 -36.80
N SER A 269 -1.29 -6.66 -36.47
CA SER A 269 -1.65 -5.34 -37.04
C SER A 269 -3.15 -5.08 -36.99
N ALA A 270 -3.80 -5.55 -35.92
CA ALA A 270 -5.22 -5.45 -35.72
C ALA A 270 -5.60 -4.05 -35.26
N THR A 271 -6.78 -3.60 -35.67
CA THR A 271 -7.40 -2.36 -35.21
C THR A 271 -8.20 -2.65 -33.95
N MET A 272 -8.06 -1.78 -32.94
CA MET A 272 -8.82 -1.86 -31.70
C MET A 272 -10.09 -1.02 -31.80
N ALA A 273 -11.11 -1.39 -31.03
CA ALA A 273 -12.28 -0.54 -30.87
C ALA A 273 -11.93 0.73 -30.05
N THR A 274 -12.53 1.85 -30.42
CA THR A 274 -12.24 3.15 -29.77
C THR A 274 -12.75 3.22 -28.33
N ASN A 275 -13.72 2.36 -27.98
CA ASN A 275 -14.30 2.23 -26.66
C ASN A 275 -13.99 0.87 -26.01
N MET A 276 -12.95 0.16 -26.46
CA MET A 276 -12.54 -1.07 -25.80
C MET A 276 -11.94 -0.75 -24.44
N THR A 277 -12.38 -1.49 -23.43
CA THR A 277 -11.88 -1.40 -22.07
C THR A 277 -10.88 -2.52 -21.78
N THR A 278 -10.20 -2.42 -20.65
CA THR A 278 -9.43 -3.50 -20.04
C THR A 278 -9.85 -3.59 -18.59
N THR A 279 -10.30 -4.77 -18.17
CA THR A 279 -10.61 -5.01 -16.76
C THR A 279 -9.36 -5.44 -16.04
N LEU A 280 -8.97 -4.67 -15.02
CA LEU A 280 -7.95 -5.03 -14.05
C LEU A 280 -8.61 -5.78 -12.90
N SER A 281 -7.97 -6.85 -12.43
CA SER A 281 -8.43 -7.64 -11.29
C SER A 281 -7.31 -7.75 -10.28
N SER A 282 -7.54 -7.23 -9.08
CA SER A 282 -6.71 -7.43 -7.89
C SER A 282 -7.57 -8.10 -6.82
N ASN A 283 -7.00 -9.02 -6.04
CA ASN A 283 -7.66 -9.59 -4.88
C ASN A 283 -7.91 -8.55 -3.78
N SER A 284 -7.02 -7.56 -3.62
CA SER A 284 -7.20 -6.47 -2.65
C SER A 284 -8.07 -5.33 -3.19
N GLY A 285 -7.94 -5.00 -4.48
CA GLY A 285 -8.66 -3.89 -5.12
C GLY A 285 -10.00 -4.25 -5.76
N GLY A 286 -10.27 -5.52 -6.02
CA GLY A 286 -11.43 -5.96 -6.78
C GLY A 286 -11.25 -5.80 -8.28
N LEU A 287 -12.32 -5.37 -8.97
CA LEU A 287 -12.36 -5.23 -10.43
C LEU A 287 -12.46 -3.76 -10.84
N ASP A 288 -11.49 -3.30 -11.62
CA ASP A 288 -11.46 -1.94 -12.16
C ASP A 288 -11.51 -1.96 -13.69
N THR A 289 -12.31 -1.09 -14.29
CA THR A 289 -12.41 -0.98 -15.76
C THR A 289 -11.63 0.23 -16.26
N MET A 290 -10.56 -0.02 -17.00
CA MET A 290 -9.69 1.00 -17.58
C MET A 290 -9.98 1.19 -19.08
N THR A 291 -9.86 2.43 -19.57
CA THR A 291 -9.79 2.71 -21.01
C THR A 291 -8.39 3.25 -21.31
N PRO A 292 -7.47 2.44 -21.88
CA PRO A 292 -6.06 2.83 -21.99
C PRO A 292 -5.78 3.89 -23.07
N TRP A 293 -6.80 4.27 -23.83
CA TRP A 293 -6.72 5.27 -24.89
C TRP A 293 -8.00 6.11 -24.96
N SER A 294 -7.94 7.23 -25.67
CA SER A 294 -9.11 8.07 -25.89
C SER A 294 -9.99 7.52 -27.02
N THR A 295 -11.29 7.85 -26.96
CA THR A 295 -12.30 7.44 -27.95
C THR A 295 -12.09 8.01 -29.35
N SER A 296 -11.15 8.95 -29.52
CA SER A 296 -10.84 9.60 -30.80
C SER A 296 -9.55 9.07 -31.44
N ALA A 297 -8.78 8.23 -30.75
CA ALA A 297 -7.54 7.69 -31.27
C ALA A 297 -7.78 6.43 -32.12
N THR A 298 -7.11 6.33 -33.26
CA THR A 298 -6.99 5.05 -33.97
C THR A 298 -5.89 4.24 -33.30
N VAL A 299 -6.29 3.17 -32.62
CA VAL A 299 -5.38 2.28 -31.90
C VAL A 299 -5.21 0.99 -32.68
N THR A 300 -3.95 0.56 -32.84
CA THR A 300 -3.59 -0.67 -33.54
C THR A 300 -2.64 -1.49 -32.67
N SER A 301 -2.33 -2.73 -33.09
CA SER A 301 -1.36 -3.59 -32.40
C SER A 301 0.04 -2.98 -32.21
N SER A 302 0.41 -1.94 -32.97
CA SER A 302 1.70 -1.25 -32.83
C SER A 302 1.65 -0.05 -31.88
N THR A 303 0.45 0.43 -31.52
CA THR A 303 0.26 1.57 -30.63
C THR A 303 0.72 1.21 -29.22
N LYS A 304 1.61 2.03 -28.65
CA LYS A 304 2.05 1.90 -27.26
C LYS A 304 1.12 2.70 -26.35
N VAL A 305 0.49 2.00 -25.41
CA VAL A 305 -0.42 2.56 -24.42
C VAL A 305 0.00 2.10 -23.02
N SER A 306 -0.37 2.86 -22.01
CA SER A 306 -0.05 2.58 -20.61
C SER A 306 -1.24 2.89 -19.73
N MET A 307 -1.38 2.14 -18.64
CA MET A 307 -2.35 2.39 -17.59
C MET A 307 -1.62 2.79 -16.31
N ASN A 308 -2.11 3.81 -15.64
CA ASN A 308 -1.67 4.19 -14.30
C ASN A 308 -2.58 3.47 -13.30
N VAL A 309 -1.97 2.76 -12.35
CA VAL A 309 -2.71 1.90 -11.42
C VAL A 309 -2.22 2.07 -9.99
N PHE A 310 -3.13 1.89 -9.03
CA PHE A 310 -2.77 1.82 -7.62
C PHE A 310 -1.87 0.60 -7.36
N PRO A 311 -0.77 0.71 -6.61
CA PRO A 311 0.20 -0.38 -6.50
C PRO A 311 -0.21 -1.44 -5.47
N PHE A 312 -1.35 -2.14 -5.68
CA PHE A 312 -1.76 -3.25 -4.83
C PHE A 312 -0.67 -4.33 -4.73
N SER A 313 -0.41 -4.82 -3.51
CA SER A 313 0.70 -5.75 -3.23
C SER A 313 0.52 -7.13 -3.88
N ASP A 314 -0.71 -7.53 -4.14
CA ASP A 314 -1.09 -8.74 -4.86
C ASP A 314 -1.08 -8.57 -6.39
N GLY A 315 -0.80 -7.38 -6.91
CA GLY A 315 -0.69 -7.11 -8.34
C GLY A 315 -2.01 -7.19 -9.11
N TYR A 316 -1.90 -7.30 -10.44
CA TYR A 316 -3.06 -7.28 -11.35
C TYR A 316 -3.10 -8.45 -12.32
N GLN A 317 -4.30 -8.99 -12.51
CA GLN A 317 -4.66 -9.72 -13.71
C GLN A 317 -5.41 -8.78 -14.67
N MET A 318 -5.22 -8.95 -15.97
CA MET A 318 -5.79 -8.06 -16.99
C MET A 318 -6.58 -8.84 -18.02
N TYR A 319 -7.80 -8.38 -18.29
CA TYR A 319 -8.70 -8.96 -19.28
C TYR A 319 -9.06 -7.90 -20.31
N GLY A 320 -8.94 -8.23 -21.59
CA GLY A 320 -9.44 -7.38 -22.66
C GLY A 320 -10.96 -7.34 -22.61
N GLY A 321 -11.56 -6.14 -22.65
CA GLY A 321 -12.99 -5.94 -22.49
C GLY A 321 -13.49 -6.01 -21.04
N THR A 322 -14.80 -6.11 -20.90
CA THR A 322 -15.48 -6.22 -19.60
C THR A 322 -15.31 -7.63 -19.04
N PHE A 323 -14.87 -7.73 -17.79
CA PHE A 323 -14.86 -8.98 -17.03
C PHE A 323 -15.66 -8.80 -15.75
N ASN A 324 -16.56 -9.73 -15.47
CA ASN A 324 -17.31 -9.80 -14.22
C ASN A 324 -17.70 -11.25 -13.94
N SER A 325 -17.24 -11.78 -12.81
CA SER A 325 -17.50 -13.15 -12.36
C SER A 325 -18.83 -13.32 -11.62
N SER A 326 -19.61 -12.24 -11.46
CA SER A 326 -20.94 -12.28 -10.84
C SER A 326 -21.91 -13.14 -11.65
N SER A 327 -22.87 -13.79 -10.98
CA SER A 327 -23.94 -14.51 -11.64
C SER A 327 -25.02 -13.57 -12.21
N GLY A 328 -25.67 -13.97 -13.31
CA GLY A 328 -26.85 -13.28 -13.84
C GLY A 328 -26.51 -12.29 -14.96
N ALA A 329 -27.34 -11.25 -15.09
CA ALA A 329 -27.30 -10.33 -16.24
C ALA A 329 -26.01 -9.49 -16.33
N SER A 330 -25.26 -9.33 -15.24
CA SER A 330 -23.97 -8.60 -15.22
C SER A 330 -22.76 -9.51 -15.47
N SER A 331 -22.96 -10.83 -15.64
CA SER A 331 -21.88 -11.79 -15.87
C SER A 331 -21.18 -11.52 -17.19
N CYS A 332 -19.84 -11.51 -17.19
CA CYS A 332 -19.01 -11.49 -18.39
C CYS A 332 -17.73 -12.28 -18.11
N ILE A 333 -17.75 -13.58 -18.41
CA ILE A 333 -16.70 -14.52 -17.98
C ILE A 333 -15.89 -15.09 -19.14
N ASP A 334 -16.39 -14.97 -20.38
CA ASP A 334 -15.70 -15.38 -21.61
C ASP A 334 -14.41 -14.58 -21.86
N THR A 335 -14.32 -13.34 -21.42
CA THR A 335 -13.10 -12.50 -21.53
C THR A 335 -11.92 -13.03 -20.71
N ASN A 336 -12.15 -13.95 -19.77
CA ASN A 336 -11.11 -14.58 -18.97
C ASN A 336 -10.74 -15.97 -19.54
N PRO A 337 -9.53 -16.15 -20.12
CA PRO A 337 -9.09 -17.42 -20.69
C PRO A 337 -9.22 -18.61 -19.74
N THR A 338 -9.01 -18.43 -18.43
CA THR A 338 -9.07 -19.53 -17.44
C THR A 338 -10.47 -20.13 -17.28
N LYS A 339 -11.51 -19.46 -17.78
CA LYS A 339 -12.89 -19.96 -17.73
C LYS A 339 -13.24 -20.90 -18.89
N TRP A 340 -12.39 -20.98 -19.91
CA TRP A 340 -12.55 -21.89 -21.06
C TRP A 340 -12.00 -23.28 -20.74
N THR A 341 -12.72 -23.99 -19.88
CA THR A 341 -12.24 -25.25 -19.27
C THR A 341 -12.48 -26.49 -20.13
N THR A 342 -13.45 -26.47 -21.05
CA THR A 342 -13.65 -27.59 -21.97
C THR A 342 -12.49 -27.67 -22.98
N PRO A 343 -11.81 -28.82 -23.14
CA PRO A 343 -10.76 -28.97 -24.15
C PRO A 343 -11.30 -28.83 -25.57
N THR A 344 -10.53 -28.21 -26.46
CA THR A 344 -10.78 -28.29 -27.91
C THR A 344 -10.52 -29.69 -28.45
N SER A 345 -10.86 -29.94 -29.73
CA SER A 345 -10.52 -31.20 -30.41
C SER A 345 -9.01 -31.50 -30.45
N ALA A 346 -8.17 -30.46 -30.36
CA ALA A 346 -6.72 -30.57 -30.24
C ALA A 346 -6.23 -30.73 -28.77
N GLY A 347 -7.14 -30.89 -27.82
CA GLY A 347 -6.86 -31.03 -26.39
C GLY A 347 -6.49 -29.73 -25.67
N ALA A 348 -6.64 -28.57 -26.30
CA ALA A 348 -6.26 -27.28 -25.70
C ALA A 348 -7.36 -26.77 -24.76
N VAL A 349 -6.97 -26.36 -23.55
CA VAL A 349 -7.83 -25.65 -22.59
C VAL A 349 -7.34 -24.21 -22.44
N GLY A 350 -8.19 -23.34 -21.90
CA GLY A 350 -7.82 -21.96 -21.60
C GLY A 350 -6.87 -21.95 -20.41
N THR A 351 -5.67 -21.39 -20.58
CA THR A 351 -4.63 -21.39 -19.55
C THR A 351 -4.57 -20.03 -18.84
N SER A 352 -4.17 -20.04 -17.57
CA SER A 352 -3.83 -18.84 -16.80
C SER A 352 -2.54 -18.17 -17.29
N VAL A 353 -1.72 -18.91 -18.02
CA VAL A 353 -0.47 -18.44 -18.64
C VAL A 353 -0.85 -17.94 -20.03
N PRO A 354 -1.47 -16.75 -20.11
CA PRO A 354 -0.68 -15.53 -20.17
C PRO A 354 -1.30 -14.34 -19.42
N VAL A 355 -2.05 -14.56 -18.34
CA VAL A 355 -2.38 -13.50 -17.38
C VAL A 355 -1.53 -13.68 -16.12
N PRO A 356 -0.19 -13.54 -16.21
CA PRO A 356 0.63 -13.51 -15.01
C PRO A 356 0.11 -12.36 -14.14
N VAL A 357 0.08 -12.58 -12.84
CA VAL A 357 -0.13 -11.50 -11.89
C VAL A 357 0.99 -10.49 -12.12
N VAL A 358 0.63 -9.30 -12.57
CA VAL A 358 1.56 -8.20 -12.81
C VAL A 358 1.84 -7.54 -11.48
N SER A 359 3.00 -7.84 -10.91
CA SER A 359 3.49 -7.12 -9.74
C SER A 359 3.80 -5.68 -10.09
N VAL A 360 3.37 -4.77 -9.24
CA VAL A 360 3.56 -3.32 -9.39
C VAL A 360 4.22 -2.76 -8.14
N SER A 361 4.88 -1.61 -8.27
CA SER A 361 5.48 -0.91 -7.14
C SER A 361 5.24 0.60 -7.30
N PRO A 362 5.07 1.34 -6.19
CA PRO A 362 4.76 2.77 -6.24
C PRO A 362 5.75 3.55 -7.10
N GLY A 363 5.22 4.36 -8.03
CA GLY A 363 6.01 5.22 -8.92
C GLY A 363 6.85 4.48 -9.97
N GLN A 364 6.78 3.16 -10.06
CA GLN A 364 7.57 2.37 -11.00
C GLN A 364 6.81 2.07 -12.29
N THR A 365 7.55 1.94 -13.39
CA THR A 365 7.02 1.43 -14.65
C THR A 365 7.35 -0.05 -14.78
N VAL A 366 6.33 -0.88 -15.00
CA VAL A 366 6.48 -2.32 -15.22
C VAL A 366 7.26 -2.56 -16.52
N SER A 367 8.22 -3.49 -16.48
CA SER A 367 8.99 -3.93 -17.63
C SER A 367 9.21 -5.45 -17.59
N PRO A 368 9.05 -6.19 -18.70
CA PRO A 368 8.65 -5.70 -20.03
C PRO A 368 7.17 -5.29 -20.12
N PRO A 369 6.72 -4.65 -21.23
CA PRO A 369 5.31 -4.40 -21.47
C PRO A 369 4.45 -5.67 -21.41
N GLN A 370 3.28 -5.53 -20.83
CA GLN A 370 2.37 -6.64 -20.56
C GLN A 370 1.40 -6.84 -21.72
N ASN A 371 1.13 -8.09 -22.07
CA ASN A 371 0.25 -8.41 -23.19
C ASN A 371 -1.17 -8.66 -22.70
N VAL A 372 -2.13 -7.91 -23.22
CA VAL A 372 -3.56 -8.18 -22.99
C VAL A 372 -4.05 -9.11 -24.08
N ALA A 373 -4.48 -10.30 -23.67
CA ALA A 373 -4.94 -11.33 -24.58
C ALA A 373 -6.29 -10.94 -25.21
N LEU A 374 -6.33 -10.98 -26.54
CA LEU A 374 -7.48 -10.73 -27.39
C LEU A 374 -7.38 -11.71 -28.56
N GLY A 375 -8.51 -12.05 -29.19
CA GLY A 375 -8.42 -12.69 -30.48
C GLY A 375 -8.67 -11.71 -31.63
N VAL A 376 -8.38 -12.18 -32.84
CA VAL A 376 -8.32 -11.35 -34.04
C VAL A 376 -9.12 -12.00 -35.15
N ILE A 377 -9.88 -11.17 -35.85
CA ILE A 377 -10.65 -11.54 -37.03
C ILE A 377 -10.30 -10.62 -38.21
N GLN A 378 -10.49 -11.11 -39.42
CA GLN A 378 -10.52 -10.34 -40.64
C GLN A 378 -11.95 -10.23 -41.15
N VAL A 379 -12.35 -9.02 -41.54
CA VAL A 379 -13.69 -8.71 -42.01
C VAL A 379 -13.62 -8.06 -43.39
N SER A 380 -14.27 -8.66 -44.38
CA SER A 380 -14.36 -8.12 -45.74
C SER A 380 -15.60 -7.24 -45.88
N VAL A 381 -15.41 -5.94 -46.07
CA VAL A 381 -16.46 -4.90 -46.19
C VAL A 381 -16.03 -3.83 -47.18
N ALA A 382 -16.95 -2.95 -47.61
CA ALA A 382 -16.55 -1.82 -48.45
C ALA A 382 -15.55 -0.90 -47.71
N SER A 383 -14.57 -0.36 -48.44
CA SER A 383 -13.69 0.68 -47.88
C SER A 383 -14.51 1.88 -47.45
N GLY A 384 -14.14 2.50 -46.33
CA GLY A 384 -14.88 3.62 -45.75
C GLY A 384 -16.08 3.22 -44.90
N SER A 385 -16.22 1.94 -44.54
CA SER A 385 -17.29 1.47 -43.65
C SER A 385 -16.96 1.73 -42.18
N TYR A 386 -17.97 1.99 -41.35
CA TYR A 386 -17.84 1.89 -39.90
C TYR A 386 -18.31 0.50 -39.44
N LEU A 387 -17.58 -0.10 -38.52
CA LEU A 387 -17.88 -1.44 -38.00
C LEU A 387 -18.22 -1.39 -36.51
N ARG A 388 -19.17 -2.23 -36.12
CA ARG A 388 -19.56 -2.46 -34.72
C ARG A 388 -19.56 -3.95 -34.45
N ALA A 389 -18.93 -4.35 -33.35
CA ALA A 389 -19.07 -5.69 -32.80
C ALA A 389 -19.97 -5.64 -31.57
N THR A 390 -20.99 -6.49 -31.53
CA THR A 390 -21.88 -6.65 -30.37
C THR A 390 -21.82 -8.09 -29.89
N THR A 391 -21.76 -8.30 -28.57
CA THR A 391 -21.87 -9.66 -28.01
C THR A 391 -23.13 -10.34 -28.54
N ALA A 392 -22.97 -11.57 -29.01
CA ALA A 392 -24.06 -12.37 -29.56
C ALA A 392 -24.33 -13.59 -28.67
N SER A 393 -25.46 -14.25 -28.91
CA SER A 393 -25.78 -15.52 -28.25
C SER A 393 -24.70 -16.56 -28.54
N ARG A 394 -24.38 -17.36 -27.52
CA ARG A 394 -23.39 -18.44 -27.60
C ARG A 394 -23.75 -19.39 -28.73
N THR A 395 -22.76 -19.73 -29.55
CA THR A 395 -22.91 -20.72 -30.63
C THR A 395 -22.53 -22.13 -30.20
N THR A 396 -21.79 -22.26 -29.10
CA THR A 396 -21.32 -23.53 -28.53
C THR A 396 -21.56 -23.57 -27.02
N ALA A 397 -21.72 -24.77 -26.47
CA ALA A 397 -21.88 -24.97 -25.02
C ALA A 397 -20.60 -24.66 -24.22
N ASP A 398 -19.45 -24.61 -24.91
CA ASP A 398 -18.13 -24.40 -24.31
C ASP A 398 -17.76 -22.92 -24.12
N ASP A 399 -18.53 -22.00 -24.72
CA ASP A 399 -18.38 -20.56 -24.47
C ASP A 399 -18.88 -20.23 -23.05
N PRO A 400 -18.00 -19.77 -22.12
CA PRO A 400 -18.41 -19.37 -20.78
C PRO A 400 -19.44 -18.22 -20.80
N GLY A 401 -19.39 -17.40 -21.84
CA GLY A 401 -20.31 -16.35 -22.23
C GLY A 401 -20.24 -15.05 -21.45
N CYS A 402 -20.89 -14.05 -22.03
CA CYS A 402 -21.09 -12.73 -21.46
C CYS A 402 -22.54 -12.29 -21.58
N SER A 403 -23.25 -12.28 -20.45
CA SER A 403 -24.63 -11.83 -20.32
C SER A 403 -24.73 -10.31 -20.18
N ALA A 404 -23.69 -9.64 -19.65
CA ALA A 404 -23.61 -8.19 -19.58
C ALA A 404 -23.68 -7.53 -20.97
N GLY A 405 -23.16 -8.24 -21.97
CA GLY A 405 -23.01 -7.76 -23.33
C GLY A 405 -21.96 -6.66 -23.44
N MET A 406 -21.39 -6.54 -24.63
CA MET A 406 -20.44 -5.50 -24.99
C MET A 406 -20.81 -4.96 -26.37
N THR A 407 -20.60 -3.67 -26.56
CA THR A 407 -20.69 -3.02 -27.88
C THR A 407 -19.38 -2.29 -28.16
N LEU A 408 -18.67 -2.73 -29.18
CA LEU A 408 -17.36 -2.22 -29.57
C LEU A 408 -17.48 -1.51 -30.92
N ASN A 409 -17.07 -0.24 -30.96
CA ASN A 409 -17.12 0.59 -32.16
C ASN A 409 -15.71 0.75 -32.73
N PHE A 410 -15.56 0.48 -34.01
CA PHE A 410 -14.27 0.57 -34.70
C PHE A 410 -14.18 1.86 -35.53
N PRO A 411 -12.97 2.40 -35.73
CA PRO A 411 -12.76 3.51 -36.64
C PRO A 411 -13.13 3.12 -38.08
N LYS A 412 -13.30 4.15 -38.92
CA LYS A 412 -13.65 3.98 -40.34
C LYS A 412 -12.60 3.12 -41.04
N THR A 413 -13.02 2.09 -41.77
CA THR A 413 -12.10 1.24 -42.53
C THR A 413 -11.45 2.03 -43.66
N THR A 414 -10.17 1.75 -43.92
CA THR A 414 -9.39 2.37 -45.01
C THR A 414 -9.22 1.45 -46.22
N SER A 415 -9.58 0.18 -46.08
CA SER A 415 -9.47 -0.83 -47.13
C SER A 415 -10.70 -1.74 -47.15
N SER A 416 -10.81 -2.59 -48.17
CA SER A 416 -11.89 -3.58 -48.30
C SER A 416 -11.77 -4.78 -47.36
N THR A 417 -10.69 -4.85 -46.57
CA THR A 417 -10.49 -5.83 -45.50
C THR A 417 -10.02 -5.13 -44.24
N ALA A 418 -10.69 -5.38 -43.12
CA ALA A 418 -10.32 -4.85 -41.81
C ALA A 418 -9.90 -5.99 -40.89
N THR A 419 -8.71 -5.89 -40.30
CA THR A 419 -8.26 -6.79 -39.23
C THR A 419 -8.66 -6.17 -37.90
N LEU A 420 -9.52 -6.84 -37.12
CA LEU A 420 -10.09 -6.33 -35.87
C LEU A 420 -9.66 -7.21 -34.70
N ALA A 421 -9.31 -6.59 -33.57
CA ALA A 421 -9.13 -7.31 -32.32
C ALA A 421 -10.40 -7.24 -31.48
N LEU A 422 -10.75 -8.35 -30.85
CA LEU A 422 -11.94 -8.52 -30.03
C LEU A 422 -11.57 -9.24 -28.73
N PRO A 423 -12.21 -8.88 -27.60
CA PRO A 423 -12.22 -9.75 -26.43
C PRO A 423 -12.71 -11.14 -26.78
N PHE A 424 -12.26 -12.14 -26.02
CA PHE A 424 -12.75 -13.51 -26.18
C PHE A 424 -14.27 -13.58 -25.93
N GLY A 425 -14.94 -14.47 -26.65
CA GLY A 425 -16.39 -14.62 -26.62
C GLY A 425 -17.01 -14.65 -28.02
N THR A 426 -18.34 -14.62 -28.06
CA THR A 426 -19.13 -14.68 -29.30
C THR A 426 -19.63 -13.29 -29.72
N TRP A 427 -19.41 -12.93 -30.98
CA TRP A 427 -19.68 -11.59 -31.52
C TRP A 427 -20.53 -11.62 -32.79
N SER A 428 -21.36 -10.62 -32.97
CA SER A 428 -21.99 -10.25 -34.25
C SER A 428 -21.34 -8.96 -34.77
N ILE A 429 -20.96 -8.95 -36.05
CA ILE A 429 -20.32 -7.81 -36.69
C ILE A 429 -21.32 -7.12 -37.60
N SER A 430 -21.43 -5.80 -37.49
CA SER A 430 -22.37 -4.99 -38.27
C SER A 430 -21.71 -3.74 -38.85
N THR A 431 -22.21 -3.26 -39.99
CA THR A 431 -21.88 -1.95 -40.53
C THR A 431 -22.77 -0.88 -39.92
N THR A 432 -22.24 0.33 -39.74
CA THR A 432 -22.98 1.46 -39.16
C THR A 432 -22.86 2.73 -40.00
N SER A 433 -23.79 3.67 -39.84
CA SER A 433 -23.78 4.96 -40.57
C SER A 433 -22.70 5.93 -40.09
N GLY A 434 -22.05 5.63 -38.97
CA GLY A 434 -20.98 6.40 -38.33
C GLY A 434 -20.37 5.59 -37.18
N ALA A 435 -19.32 6.10 -36.54
CA ALA A 435 -18.63 5.40 -35.44
C ALA A 435 -19.59 4.97 -34.31
N SER A 436 -20.55 5.82 -33.95
CA SER A 436 -21.63 5.53 -33.00
C SER A 436 -23.02 5.56 -33.67
N GLY A 437 -23.09 5.47 -34.99
CA GLY A 437 -24.33 5.61 -35.77
C GLY A 437 -25.29 4.42 -35.68
N ALA A 438 -26.38 4.48 -36.43
CA ALA A 438 -27.33 3.36 -36.52
C ALA A 438 -26.70 2.18 -37.28
N VAL A 439 -27.12 0.95 -36.94
CA VAL A 439 -26.75 -0.26 -37.69
C VAL A 439 -27.42 -0.21 -39.07
N THR A 440 -26.62 -0.36 -40.12
CA THR A 440 -27.09 -0.35 -41.52
C THR A 440 -27.14 -1.74 -42.14
N GLY A 441 -26.44 -2.72 -41.55
CA GLY A 441 -26.45 -4.11 -41.99
C GLY A 441 -25.60 -5.00 -41.10
N THR A 442 -25.89 -6.30 -41.10
CA THR A 442 -25.06 -7.32 -40.43
C THR A 442 -24.10 -7.94 -41.44
N VAL A 443 -22.83 -8.08 -41.06
CA VAL A 443 -21.82 -8.72 -41.91
C VAL A 443 -22.06 -10.22 -41.91
N ALA A 444 -22.28 -10.80 -43.09
CA ALA A 444 -22.44 -12.24 -43.25
C ALA A 444 -21.17 -12.99 -42.84
N GLY A 445 -21.30 -14.17 -42.22
CA GLY A 445 -20.15 -14.96 -41.77
C GLY A 445 -19.17 -15.35 -42.88
N ALA A 446 -19.64 -15.47 -44.13
CA ALA A 446 -18.77 -15.71 -45.28
C ALA A 446 -17.73 -14.58 -45.51
N ASN A 447 -17.97 -13.39 -44.97
CA ASN A 447 -17.07 -12.24 -45.03
C ASN A 447 -16.23 -12.08 -43.74
N ILE A 448 -16.28 -13.05 -42.83
CA ILE A 448 -15.52 -13.04 -41.58
C ILE A 448 -14.57 -14.24 -41.57
N LYS A 449 -13.31 -14.00 -41.23
CA LYS A 449 -12.31 -15.03 -41.05
C LYS A 449 -11.62 -14.88 -39.70
N ASN A 450 -11.58 -15.94 -38.90
CA ASN A 450 -10.74 -16.01 -37.71
C ASN A 450 -9.26 -15.98 -38.11
N VAL A 451 -8.50 -15.03 -37.57
CA VAL A 451 -7.02 -14.99 -37.67
C VAL A 451 -6.40 -15.76 -36.52
N THR A 452 -7.00 -15.63 -35.33
CA THR A 452 -6.70 -16.44 -34.16
C THR A 452 -7.76 -17.54 -33.96
N PRO A 453 -7.51 -18.61 -33.19
CA PRO A 453 -8.50 -19.64 -32.83
C PRO A 453 -9.91 -19.13 -32.58
N GLY A 454 -10.88 -19.85 -33.13
CA GLY A 454 -12.29 -19.48 -33.14
C GLY A 454 -13.05 -20.17 -34.27
N SER A 455 -14.30 -19.79 -34.45
CA SER A 455 -15.15 -20.31 -35.52
C SER A 455 -16.19 -19.29 -35.96
N VAL A 456 -16.71 -19.44 -37.18
CA VAL A 456 -17.79 -18.60 -37.71
C VAL A 456 -19.01 -19.49 -37.95
N THR A 457 -20.16 -19.11 -37.38
CA THR A 457 -21.44 -19.82 -37.54
C THR A 457 -22.53 -18.81 -37.87
N GLY A 458 -23.15 -18.94 -39.04
CA GLY A 458 -24.15 -17.98 -39.52
C GLY A 458 -23.58 -16.58 -39.63
N ASN A 459 -24.11 -15.63 -38.84
CA ASN A 459 -23.67 -14.23 -38.78
C ASN A 459 -22.89 -13.91 -37.51
N THR A 460 -22.40 -14.93 -36.80
CA THR A 460 -21.66 -14.77 -35.54
C THR A 460 -20.27 -15.39 -35.64
N VAL A 461 -19.33 -14.81 -34.90
CA VAL A 461 -17.95 -15.27 -34.81
C VAL A 461 -17.58 -15.50 -33.34
N LEU A 462 -17.12 -16.72 -33.05
CA LEU A 462 -16.50 -17.09 -31.79
C LEU A 462 -15.02 -16.76 -31.86
N VAL A 463 -14.52 -16.05 -30.86
CA VAL A 463 -13.11 -15.76 -30.66
C VAL A 463 -12.64 -16.51 -29.43
N ASP A 464 -11.80 -17.54 -29.62
CA ASP A 464 -11.50 -18.56 -28.63
C ASP A 464 -10.07 -18.41 -28.09
N PRO A 465 -9.85 -18.28 -26.77
CA PRO A 465 -8.51 -18.16 -26.20
C PRO A 465 -7.71 -19.49 -26.23
N ARG A 466 -8.37 -20.64 -26.35
CA ARG A 466 -7.74 -21.96 -26.26
C ARG A 466 -6.74 -22.13 -27.41
N GLY A 467 -5.48 -22.38 -27.07
CA GLY A 467 -4.40 -22.56 -28.04
C GLY A 467 -3.77 -21.26 -28.57
N GLN A 468 -4.22 -20.08 -28.11
CA GLN A 468 -3.53 -18.80 -28.35
C GLN A 468 -2.39 -18.53 -27.36
N THR A 469 -2.39 -19.28 -26.25
CA THR A 469 -1.65 -18.99 -25.04
C THR A 469 -0.34 -19.79 -24.93
N LYS A 470 0.24 -20.20 -26.06
CA LYS A 470 1.53 -20.91 -26.09
C LYS A 470 2.72 -19.98 -26.28
#